data_AF-A0A7J6M2C5-F1
#
_entry.id   AF-A0A7J6M2C5-F1
#
_cell.length_a   1.000
_cell.length_b   1.000
_cell.length_c   1.000
_cell.angle_alpha   90.00
_cell.angle_beta   90.00
_cell.angle_gamma   90.00
#
_symmetry.space_group_name_H-M   'P 1'
#
loop_
_entity.id
_entity.type
_entity.pdbx_description
1 polymer ?
#
loop_
_entity_poly.entity_id
_entity_poly.type
_entity_poly.pdbx_seq_one_letter_code
_entity_poly.pdbx_strand_id
1 'polypeptide(L)'
;MADAGPSPQPSTSQPTPGSSSTEPEWKKFVPDTALLVSGSFGGPFVIFTLTPLRNGLTLAAQDRVSTMASLYRRCFAHGFRSGWVGGLWPSVPAIPQFCVLGPMYHLYASLLGQQAALVCTGKNDTPLTFMKNAEVAYNQYVPRKDRLTNLTPAFKPIGPGAFMHAVRNALGMCGMRVFAAPLDEHMRHVIRNPQASRMVSDFIASCMSGALSMPFNQLYNFFVTSKEARESTRLQRVSLATNFLRAQYFTVTESGAIRPSRIMLRDMGMRCLYAGTLFCIYATIERTLVENWPAWSEALMNI
;
A
#
# COMPACT_ATOMS: atom_id res chain seq x y z
N MET A 1 0.61 29.01 45.96
CA MET A 1 1.82 28.26 45.57
C MET A 1 1.97 27.14 46.57
N ALA A 2 1.53 25.93 46.20
CA ALA A 2 1.58 24.75 47.05
C ALA A 2 2.73 23.87 46.56
N ASP A 3 3.64 23.55 47.49
CA ASP A 3 4.80 22.69 47.28
C ASP A 3 4.35 21.27 46.94
N ALA A 4 4.65 20.82 45.72
CA ALA A 4 4.46 19.43 45.31
C ALA A 4 5.66 18.61 45.80
N GLY A 5 5.43 17.79 46.83
CA GLY A 5 6.45 16.89 47.37
C GLY A 5 6.94 15.87 46.32
N PRO A 6 8.19 15.40 46.44
CA PRO A 6 8.80 14.50 45.47
C PRO A 6 8.10 13.12 45.49
N SER A 7 7.67 12.66 44.31
CA SER A 7 7.13 11.33 44.10
C SER A 7 8.17 10.25 44.44
N PRO A 8 7.77 9.15 45.10
CA PRO A 8 8.67 8.05 45.42
C PRO A 8 9.23 7.42 44.15
N GLN A 9 10.56 7.33 44.07
CA GLN A 9 11.25 6.64 42.98
C GLN A 9 10.96 5.13 43.06
N PRO A 10 10.57 4.48 41.94
CA PRO A 10 10.42 3.03 41.90
C PRO A 10 11.78 2.38 42.18
N SER A 11 11.82 1.52 43.20
CA SER A 11 12.99 0.74 43.59
C SER A 11 13.43 -0.16 42.44
N THR A 12 14.52 0.22 41.77
CA THR A 12 15.17 -0.55 40.72
C THR A 12 15.79 -1.80 41.33
N SER A 13 15.07 -2.92 41.31
CA SER A 13 15.61 -4.23 41.65
C SER A 13 16.74 -4.56 40.66
N GLN A 14 17.97 -4.63 41.15
CA GLN A 14 19.10 -5.07 40.33
C GLN A 14 18.90 -6.53 39.91
N PRO A 15 19.07 -6.86 38.62
CA PRO A 15 18.94 -8.23 38.14
C PRO A 15 20.07 -9.11 38.71
N THR A 16 19.69 -10.25 39.27
CA THR A 16 20.58 -11.25 39.86
C THR A 16 21.51 -11.85 38.78
N PRO A 17 22.84 -11.85 38.97
CA PRO A 17 23.79 -12.38 37.99
C PRO A 17 23.83 -13.91 38.08
N GLY A 18 22.96 -14.60 37.35
CA GLY A 18 22.90 -16.06 37.49
C GLY A 18 21.89 -16.78 36.60
N SER A 19 22.01 -16.64 35.28
CA SER A 19 21.70 -17.67 34.27
C SER A 19 21.63 -17.01 32.89
N SER A 20 22.79 -16.79 32.27
CA SER A 20 22.84 -16.40 30.87
C SER A 20 22.53 -17.63 30.00
N SER A 21 21.26 -18.02 29.92
CA SER A 21 20.82 -18.87 28.83
C SER A 21 21.03 -18.06 27.55
N THR A 22 22.14 -18.32 26.85
CA THR A 22 22.45 -17.71 25.58
C THR A 22 21.34 -18.10 24.62
N GLU A 23 20.38 -17.19 24.43
CA GLU A 23 19.37 -17.39 23.41
C GLU A 23 20.08 -17.60 22.07
N PRO A 24 19.68 -18.63 21.31
CA PRO A 24 20.37 -18.95 20.09
C PRO A 24 20.25 -17.77 19.11
N GLU A 25 21.37 -17.41 18.44
CA GLU A 25 21.46 -16.17 17.65
C GLU A 25 20.37 -16.02 16.59
N TRP A 26 19.82 -17.13 16.08
CA TRP A 26 18.76 -17.10 15.09
C TRP A 26 17.46 -16.45 15.60
N LYS A 27 17.19 -16.48 16.92
CA LYS A 27 16.00 -15.83 17.51
C LYS A 27 15.99 -14.33 17.26
N LYS A 28 17.16 -13.69 17.13
CA LYS A 28 17.26 -12.26 16.79
C LYS A 28 16.70 -11.93 15.39
N PHE A 29 16.57 -12.94 14.52
CA PHE A 29 16.01 -12.81 13.18
C PHE A 29 14.54 -13.25 13.10
N VAL A 30 14.00 -13.84 14.17
CA VAL A 30 12.58 -14.21 14.21
C VAL A 30 11.76 -12.95 14.45
N PRO A 31 10.80 -12.65 13.58
CA PRO A 31 9.95 -11.49 13.77
C PRO A 31 9.09 -11.62 15.01
N ASP A 32 8.78 -10.48 15.65
CA ASP A 32 7.80 -10.45 16.73
C ASP A 32 6.46 -11.07 16.25
N THR A 33 5.87 -11.90 17.11
CA THR A 33 4.59 -12.57 16.81
C THR A 33 3.48 -11.54 16.55
N ALA A 34 3.49 -10.40 17.26
CA ALA A 34 2.53 -9.32 17.03
C ALA A 34 2.63 -8.79 15.59
N LEU A 35 3.84 -8.67 15.04
CA LEU A 35 4.09 -8.22 13.67
C LEU A 35 3.71 -9.29 12.63
N LEU A 36 3.89 -10.57 12.94
CA LEU A 36 3.43 -11.65 12.07
C LEU A 36 1.90 -11.69 12.00
N VAL A 37 1.22 -11.49 13.13
CA VAL A 37 -0.25 -11.45 13.21
C VAL A 37 -0.78 -10.20 12.51
N SER A 38 -0.18 -9.02 12.73
CA SER A 38 -0.59 -7.80 12.04
C SER A 38 -0.44 -7.91 10.52
N GLY A 39 0.67 -8.48 10.05
CA GLY A 39 0.89 -8.71 8.62
C GLY A 39 -0.10 -9.74 8.05
N SER A 40 -0.30 -10.86 8.74
CA SER A 40 -1.11 -11.98 8.26
C SER A 40 -2.62 -11.70 8.27
N PHE A 41 -3.11 -10.90 9.21
CA PHE A 41 -4.54 -10.59 9.32
C PHE A 41 -4.85 -9.14 8.92
N GLY A 42 -4.07 -8.19 9.45
CA GLY A 42 -4.27 -6.76 9.19
C GLY A 42 -4.09 -6.40 7.72
N GLY A 43 -3.04 -6.91 7.06
CA GLY A 43 -2.79 -6.68 5.64
C GLY A 43 -3.97 -7.07 4.75
N PRO A 44 -4.39 -8.35 4.74
CA PRO A 44 -5.57 -8.81 3.98
C PRO A 44 -6.85 -8.08 4.34
N PHE A 45 -7.08 -7.81 5.63
CA PHE A 45 -8.27 -7.09 6.09
C PHE A 45 -8.37 -5.70 5.46
N VAL A 46 -7.28 -4.92 5.48
CA VAL A 46 -7.24 -3.58 4.90
C VAL A 46 -7.36 -3.63 3.37
N ILE A 47 -6.65 -4.54 2.72
CA ILE A 47 -6.71 -4.75 1.26
C ILE A 47 -8.12 -5.09 0.80
N PHE A 48 -8.82 -5.96 1.53
CA PHE A 48 -10.20 -6.31 1.24
C PHE A 48 -11.12 -5.12 1.46
N THR A 49 -11.06 -4.49 2.63
CA THR A 49 -11.92 -3.36 3.02
C THR A 49 -11.83 -2.20 2.02
N LEU A 50 -10.62 -1.89 1.54
CA LEU A 50 -10.38 -0.80 0.60
C LEU A 50 -10.49 -1.20 -0.88
N THR A 51 -11.04 -2.38 -1.17
CA THR A 51 -11.27 -2.84 -2.55
C THR A 51 -12.08 -1.85 -3.39
N PRO A 52 -13.14 -1.18 -2.90
CA PRO A 52 -13.86 -0.19 -3.70
C PRO A 52 -13.00 0.98 -4.16
N LEU A 53 -12.09 1.47 -3.30
CA LEU A 53 -11.16 2.54 -3.65
C LEU A 53 -10.17 2.09 -4.73
N ARG A 54 -9.67 0.85 -4.61
CA ARG A 54 -8.79 0.24 -5.61
C ARG A 54 -9.49 0.02 -6.95
N ASN A 55 -10.73 -0.46 -6.93
CA ASN A 55 -11.53 -0.69 -8.13
C ASN A 55 -11.81 0.64 -8.87
N GLY A 56 -12.05 1.73 -8.13
CA GLY A 56 -12.16 3.07 -8.71
C GLY A 56 -10.91 3.49 -9.47
N LEU A 57 -9.71 3.23 -8.93
CA LEU A 57 -8.44 3.48 -9.63
C LEU A 57 -8.27 2.64 -10.90
N THR A 58 -8.75 1.40 -10.90
CA THR A 58 -8.75 0.55 -12.11
C THR A 58 -9.68 1.11 -13.18
N LEU A 59 -10.89 1.56 -12.80
CA LEU A 59 -11.81 2.21 -13.72
C LEU A 59 -11.27 3.52 -14.29
N ALA A 60 -10.61 4.32 -13.44
CA ALA A 60 -10.00 5.59 -13.84
C ALA A 60 -9.00 5.46 -14.99
N ALA A 61 -8.27 4.33 -15.06
CA ALA A 61 -7.30 4.05 -16.12
C ALA A 61 -7.93 3.91 -17.51
N GLN A 62 -9.24 3.66 -17.58
CA GLN A 62 -10.00 3.47 -18.81
C GLN A 62 -11.03 4.59 -19.05
N ASP A 63 -11.07 5.58 -18.16
CA ASP A 63 -12.08 6.64 -18.17
C ASP A 63 -11.41 8.03 -18.05
N ARG A 64 -11.56 8.84 -19.10
CA ARG A 64 -11.00 10.19 -19.20
C ARG A 64 -12.01 11.31 -18.93
N VAL A 65 -13.24 10.98 -18.62
CA VAL A 65 -14.34 11.96 -18.59
C VAL A 65 -14.98 12.05 -17.20
N SER A 66 -15.10 10.91 -16.51
CA SER A 66 -15.77 10.82 -15.22
C SER A 66 -14.99 11.51 -14.10
N THR A 67 -15.73 12.09 -13.17
CA THR A 67 -15.19 12.60 -11.90
C THR A 67 -14.84 11.46 -10.94
N MET A 68 -14.04 11.74 -9.91
CA MET A 68 -13.72 10.77 -8.85
C MET A 68 -14.98 10.16 -8.21
N ALA A 69 -15.97 10.99 -7.88
CA ALA A 69 -17.22 10.55 -7.27
C ALA A 69 -18.04 9.64 -8.20
N SER A 70 -18.08 9.96 -9.50
CA SER A 70 -18.74 9.12 -10.51
C SER A 70 -18.10 7.74 -10.60
N LEU A 71 -16.76 7.68 -10.60
CA LEU A 71 -16.01 6.42 -10.64
C LEU A 71 -16.27 5.54 -9.41
N TYR A 72 -16.27 6.11 -8.21
CA TYR A 72 -16.61 5.35 -7.00
C TYR A 72 -18.07 4.92 -6.96
N ARG A 73 -19.01 5.76 -7.39
CA ARG A 73 -20.42 5.36 -7.52
C ARG A 73 -20.58 4.20 -8.51
N ARG A 74 -19.80 4.19 -9.60
CA ARG A 74 -19.81 3.12 -10.60
C ARG A 74 -19.35 1.77 -10.02
N CYS A 75 -18.44 1.76 -9.04
CA CYS A 75 -18.07 0.53 -8.32
C CYS A 75 -19.28 -0.16 -7.65
N PHE A 76 -20.31 0.61 -7.29
CA PHE A 76 -21.52 0.13 -6.61
C PHE A 76 -22.75 0.06 -7.54
N ALA A 77 -22.57 0.21 -8.86
CA ALA A 77 -23.68 0.27 -9.81
C ALA A 77 -24.51 -1.03 -9.86
N HIS A 78 -23.93 -2.17 -9.46
CA HIS A 78 -24.60 -3.47 -9.40
C HIS A 78 -24.93 -3.91 -7.97
N GLY A 79 -25.08 -2.94 -7.06
CA GLY A 79 -25.43 -3.14 -5.65
C GLY A 79 -24.25 -3.00 -4.70
N PHE A 80 -24.53 -2.97 -3.39
CA PHE A 80 -23.51 -2.70 -2.37
C PHE A 80 -22.31 -3.67 -2.43
N ARG A 81 -22.57 -4.97 -2.61
CA ARG A 81 -21.52 -6.00 -2.70
C ARG A 81 -20.64 -5.86 -3.95
N SER A 82 -21.10 -5.17 -4.99
CA SER A 82 -20.37 -5.06 -6.25
C SER A 82 -19.04 -4.31 -6.11
N GLY A 83 -18.94 -3.41 -5.12
CA GLY A 83 -17.72 -2.64 -4.86
C GLY A 83 -16.53 -3.48 -4.39
N TRP A 84 -16.78 -4.66 -3.81
CA TRP A 84 -15.75 -5.58 -3.29
C TRP A 84 -15.39 -6.72 -4.24
N VAL A 85 -15.95 -6.74 -5.45
CA VAL A 85 -15.61 -7.76 -6.44
C VAL A 85 -14.12 -7.66 -6.80
N GLY A 86 -13.50 -8.84 -6.89
CA GLY A 86 -12.05 -8.97 -7.06
C GLY A 86 -11.27 -8.89 -5.74
N GLY A 87 -11.88 -8.43 -4.65
CA GLY A 87 -11.23 -8.12 -3.37
C GLY A 87 -10.44 -9.26 -2.75
N LEU A 88 -10.95 -10.49 -2.85
CA LEU A 88 -10.30 -11.67 -2.28
C LEU A 88 -8.99 -12.02 -2.99
N TRP A 89 -8.90 -11.79 -4.30
CA TRP A 89 -7.71 -12.17 -5.09
C TRP A 89 -6.41 -11.56 -4.55
N PRO A 90 -6.32 -10.25 -4.30
CA PRO A 90 -5.11 -9.67 -3.70
C PRO A 90 -5.07 -9.80 -2.17
N SER A 91 -6.15 -10.22 -1.50
CA SER A 91 -6.15 -10.35 -0.03
C SER A 91 -5.34 -11.56 0.43
N VAL A 92 -5.43 -12.69 -0.28
CA VAL A 92 -4.63 -13.89 0.05
C VAL A 92 -3.11 -13.65 -0.08
N PRO A 93 -2.59 -13.15 -1.21
CA PRO A 93 -1.16 -12.83 -1.33
C PRO A 93 -0.73 -11.63 -0.49
N ALA A 94 -1.67 -10.83 0.02
CA ALA A 94 -1.33 -9.76 0.96
C ALA A 94 -0.69 -10.34 2.23
N ILE A 95 -0.99 -11.58 2.62
CA ILE A 95 -0.38 -12.23 3.79
C ILE A 95 1.16 -12.22 3.68
N PRO A 96 1.78 -12.92 2.71
CA PRO A 96 3.23 -12.90 2.59
C PRO A 96 3.77 -11.51 2.20
N GLN A 97 3.02 -10.69 1.46
CA GLN A 97 3.43 -9.31 1.15
C GLN A 97 3.61 -8.47 2.41
N PHE A 98 2.64 -8.45 3.33
CA PHE A 98 2.72 -7.63 4.54
C PHE A 98 3.72 -8.20 5.55
N CYS A 99 3.90 -9.53 5.61
CA CYS A 99 5.03 -10.13 6.33
C CYS A 99 6.39 -9.69 5.75
N VAL A 100 6.48 -9.52 4.43
CA VAL A 100 7.70 -9.00 3.80
C VAL A 100 7.89 -7.50 4.10
N LEU A 101 6.81 -6.72 4.08
CA LEU A 101 6.85 -5.28 4.33
C LEU A 101 7.23 -4.91 5.76
N GLY A 102 6.81 -5.69 6.76
CA GLY A 102 7.15 -5.46 8.16
C GLY A 102 8.41 -6.24 8.54
N PRO A 103 8.27 -7.47 9.05
CA PRO A 103 9.37 -8.34 9.46
C PRO A 103 10.60 -8.40 8.56
N MET A 104 10.44 -8.78 7.29
CA MET A 104 11.60 -9.01 6.40
C MET A 104 12.31 -7.70 6.05
N TYR A 105 11.59 -6.58 5.99
CA TYR A 105 12.22 -5.28 5.83
C TYR A 105 13.20 -5.00 6.97
N HIS A 106 12.81 -5.26 8.23
CA HIS A 106 13.69 -5.04 9.37
C HIS A 106 14.92 -5.94 9.32
N LEU A 107 14.75 -7.20 8.89
CA LEU A 107 15.85 -8.12 8.64
C LEU A 107 16.80 -7.62 7.54
N TYR A 108 16.26 -7.15 6.41
CA TYR A 108 17.10 -6.58 5.35
C TYR A 108 17.78 -5.27 5.80
N ALA A 109 17.11 -4.47 6.61
CA ALA A 109 17.66 -3.22 7.12
C ALA A 109 18.81 -3.47 8.10
N SER A 110 18.73 -4.51 8.93
CA SER A 110 19.84 -4.90 9.81
C SER A 110 21.03 -5.47 9.05
N LEU A 111 20.81 -6.13 7.92
CA LEU A 111 21.88 -6.77 7.13
C LEU A 111 22.52 -5.84 6.09
N LEU A 112 21.73 -4.99 5.45
CA LEU A 112 22.11 -4.24 4.23
C LEU A 112 21.94 -2.72 4.38
N GLY A 113 21.35 -2.25 5.47
CA GLY A 113 20.95 -0.85 5.67
C GLY A 113 19.57 -0.51 5.07
N GLN A 114 19.00 0.60 5.52
CA GLN A 114 17.59 0.99 5.25
C GLN A 114 17.26 1.14 3.76
N GLN A 115 18.19 1.69 2.97
CA GLN A 115 17.96 1.95 1.53
C GLN A 115 17.97 0.66 0.71
N ALA A 116 18.95 -0.22 0.94
CA ALA A 116 19.01 -1.52 0.28
C ALA A 116 17.83 -2.41 0.69
N ALA A 117 17.42 -2.35 1.96
CA ALA A 117 16.24 -3.06 2.45
C ALA A 117 14.96 -2.69 1.70
N LEU A 118 14.75 -1.41 1.38
CA LEU A 118 13.61 -0.95 0.59
C LEU A 118 13.60 -1.59 -0.80
N VAL A 119 14.76 -1.65 -1.47
CA VAL A 119 14.90 -2.25 -2.81
C VAL A 119 14.65 -3.76 -2.76
N CYS A 120 15.23 -4.47 -1.79
CA CYS A 120 15.03 -5.91 -1.60
C CYS A 120 13.57 -6.25 -1.31
N THR A 121 12.93 -5.49 -0.42
CA THR A 121 11.51 -5.65 -0.07
C THR A 121 10.62 -5.45 -1.30
N GLY A 122 10.87 -4.42 -2.10
CA GLY A 122 10.07 -4.12 -3.30
C GLY A 122 10.20 -5.19 -4.39
N LYS A 123 11.39 -5.77 -4.54
CA LYS A 123 11.62 -6.91 -5.45
C LYS A 123 10.86 -8.16 -5.00
N ASN A 124 10.86 -8.47 -3.72
CA ASN A 124 10.23 -9.68 -3.18
C ASN A 124 8.70 -9.61 -3.11
N ASP A 125 8.14 -8.40 -2.99
CA ASP A 125 6.69 -8.19 -2.98
C ASP A 125 6.03 -8.42 -4.36
N THR A 126 6.73 -8.07 -5.44
CA THR A 126 6.15 -8.05 -6.79
C THR A 126 5.63 -9.41 -7.27
N PRO A 127 6.34 -10.54 -7.09
CA PRO A 127 5.86 -11.86 -7.50
C PRO A 127 4.62 -12.34 -6.75
N LEU A 128 4.45 -11.90 -5.50
CA LEU A 128 3.34 -12.31 -4.64
C LEU A 128 2.05 -11.58 -5.04
N THR A 129 2.17 -10.29 -5.37
CA THR A 129 1.03 -9.38 -5.53
C THR A 129 0.46 -9.34 -6.96
N PHE A 130 1.04 -10.09 -7.90
CA PHE A 130 0.63 -10.06 -9.31
C PHE A 130 -0.69 -10.82 -9.52
N MET A 131 -1.82 -10.14 -9.32
CA MET A 131 -3.12 -10.79 -9.27
C MET A 131 -4.17 -10.14 -10.15
N LYS A 132 -5.04 -11.01 -10.69
CA LYS A 132 -6.21 -10.80 -11.55
C LYS A 132 -7.18 -9.69 -11.14
N ASN A 133 -6.97 -9.01 -10.01
CA ASN A 133 -7.91 -8.04 -9.45
C ASN A 133 -8.35 -6.99 -10.45
N ALA A 134 -7.39 -6.28 -11.07
CA ALA A 134 -7.71 -5.19 -11.99
C ALA A 134 -8.48 -5.71 -13.22
N GLU A 135 -8.13 -6.89 -13.71
CA GLU A 135 -8.81 -7.52 -14.85
C GLU A 135 -10.23 -7.98 -14.47
N VAL A 136 -10.43 -8.56 -13.29
CA VAL A 136 -11.73 -9.01 -12.76
C VAL A 136 -12.64 -7.81 -12.50
N ALA A 137 -12.10 -6.77 -11.85
CA ALA A 137 -12.80 -5.51 -11.64
C ALA A 137 -13.21 -4.92 -12.99
N TYR A 138 -12.28 -4.77 -13.94
CA TYR A 138 -12.58 -4.27 -15.28
C TYR A 138 -13.70 -5.06 -15.96
N ASN A 139 -13.61 -6.40 -15.99
CA ASN A 139 -14.59 -7.28 -16.61
C ASN A 139 -16.01 -7.14 -16.03
N GLN A 140 -16.13 -6.75 -14.76
CA GLN A 140 -17.42 -6.52 -14.13
C GLN A 140 -18.13 -5.28 -14.67
N TYR A 141 -17.39 -4.23 -15.03
CA TYR A 141 -17.95 -2.92 -15.39
C TYR A 141 -18.00 -2.64 -16.90
N VAL A 142 -17.52 -3.58 -17.72
CA VAL A 142 -17.60 -3.51 -19.19
C VAL A 142 -18.63 -4.49 -19.77
N PRO A 143 -19.25 -4.15 -20.92
CA PRO A 143 -20.14 -5.06 -21.61
C PRO A 143 -19.48 -6.41 -21.90
N ARG A 144 -20.26 -7.49 -21.95
CA ARG A 144 -19.75 -8.87 -22.10
C ARG A 144 -18.81 -9.04 -23.32
N LYS A 145 -19.09 -8.36 -24.43
CA LYS A 145 -18.27 -8.37 -25.66
C LYS A 145 -16.88 -7.75 -25.48
N ASP A 146 -16.74 -6.82 -24.54
CA ASP A 146 -15.51 -6.06 -24.30
C ASP A 146 -14.67 -6.66 -23.17
N ARG A 147 -15.19 -7.66 -22.47
CA ARG A 147 -14.48 -8.37 -21.40
C ARG A 147 -13.19 -9.03 -21.91
N LEU A 148 -12.21 -9.09 -21.04
CA LEU A 148 -10.99 -9.86 -21.20
C LEU A 148 -11.33 -11.34 -21.01
N THR A 149 -11.08 -12.16 -22.03
CA THR A 149 -11.29 -13.62 -22.00
C THR A 149 -10.09 -14.35 -21.39
N ASN A 150 -8.88 -13.87 -21.67
CA ASN A 150 -7.62 -14.49 -21.24
C ASN A 150 -7.03 -13.77 -20.03
N LEU A 151 -7.67 -13.91 -18.86
CA LEU A 151 -7.17 -13.36 -17.60
C LEU A 151 -5.79 -13.92 -17.25
N THR A 152 -4.93 -13.10 -16.65
CA THR A 152 -3.57 -13.52 -16.30
C THR A 152 -3.63 -14.64 -15.25
N PRO A 153 -3.02 -15.82 -15.46
CA PRO A 153 -3.04 -16.89 -14.47
C PRO A 153 -2.45 -16.42 -13.12
N ALA A 154 -3.05 -16.87 -12.00
CA ALA A 154 -2.62 -16.45 -10.67
C ALA A 154 -1.17 -16.86 -10.35
N PHE A 155 -0.68 -17.93 -10.97
CA PHE A 155 0.66 -18.47 -10.78
C PHE A 155 1.69 -17.92 -11.76
N LYS A 156 1.33 -16.91 -12.58
CA LYS A 156 2.24 -16.29 -13.55
C LYS A 156 2.62 -14.88 -13.07
N PRO A 157 3.71 -14.73 -12.29
CA PRO A 157 4.07 -13.45 -11.67
C PRO A 157 4.53 -12.39 -12.68
N ILE A 158 4.88 -12.81 -13.90
CA ILE A 158 5.39 -11.94 -14.95
C ILE A 158 4.32 -11.78 -16.02
N GLY A 159 3.67 -10.63 -16.01
CA GLY A 159 2.67 -10.22 -17.00
C GLY A 159 2.88 -8.79 -17.53
N PRO A 160 1.98 -8.32 -18.42
CA PRO A 160 1.97 -6.94 -18.87
C PRO A 160 1.88 -5.98 -17.67
N GLY A 161 2.83 -5.05 -17.56
CA GLY A 161 2.86 -4.09 -16.46
C GLY A 161 3.52 -4.56 -15.15
N ALA A 162 4.08 -5.77 -15.08
CA ALA A 162 4.83 -6.25 -13.89
C ALA A 162 5.89 -5.26 -13.42
N PHE A 163 6.66 -4.69 -14.34
CA PHE A 163 7.64 -3.65 -14.02
C PHE A 163 7.00 -2.39 -13.41
N MET A 164 5.90 -1.90 -14.01
CA MET A 164 5.19 -0.72 -13.48
C MET A 164 4.59 -0.98 -12.10
N HIS A 165 4.13 -2.21 -11.86
CA HIS A 165 3.66 -2.65 -10.55
C HIS A 165 4.78 -2.64 -9.51
N ALA A 166 5.96 -3.18 -9.85
CA ALA A 166 7.12 -3.20 -8.97
C ALA A 166 7.55 -1.77 -8.58
N VAL A 167 7.67 -0.88 -9.57
CA VAL A 167 8.02 0.53 -9.35
C VAL A 167 6.97 1.22 -8.48
N ARG A 168 5.67 0.98 -8.75
CA ARG A 168 4.58 1.51 -7.93
C ARG A 168 4.70 1.07 -6.47
N ASN A 169 4.95 -0.20 -6.20
CA ASN A 169 5.05 -0.71 -4.83
C ASN A 169 6.30 -0.18 -4.12
N ALA A 170 7.45 -0.12 -4.82
CA ALA A 170 8.66 0.49 -4.30
C ALA A 170 8.44 1.96 -3.88
N LEU A 171 7.83 2.76 -4.76
CA LEU A 171 7.47 4.15 -4.43
C LEU A 171 6.43 4.22 -3.31
N GLY A 172 5.47 3.28 -3.28
CA GLY A 172 4.48 3.11 -2.21
C GLY A 172 5.11 3.01 -0.82
N MET A 173 6.17 2.21 -0.70
CA MET A 173 6.88 2.02 0.57
C MET A 173 7.66 3.25 1.03
N CYS A 174 8.11 4.11 0.09
CA CYS A 174 8.82 5.34 0.45
C CYS A 174 8.00 6.24 1.39
N GLY A 175 6.66 6.18 1.34
CA GLY A 175 5.79 6.92 2.26
C GLY A 175 6.13 6.59 3.72
N MET A 176 5.98 5.32 4.10
CA MET A 176 6.21 4.89 5.48
C MET A 176 7.69 4.91 5.88
N ARG A 177 8.62 4.63 4.95
CA ARG A 177 10.03 4.36 5.29
C ARG A 177 10.96 5.56 5.10
N VAL A 178 10.60 6.49 4.21
CA VAL A 178 11.47 7.63 3.84
C VAL A 178 10.84 8.96 4.26
N PHE A 179 9.54 9.15 3.99
CA PHE A 179 8.89 10.43 4.23
C PHE A 179 8.29 10.58 5.63
N ALA A 180 7.83 9.50 6.27
CA ALA A 180 7.09 9.57 7.53
C ALA A 180 7.91 10.16 8.69
N ALA A 181 9.17 9.75 8.87
CA ALA A 181 10.03 10.22 9.96
C ALA A 181 10.27 11.74 9.95
N PRO A 182 10.78 12.36 8.86
CA PRO A 182 10.98 13.81 8.83
C PRO A 182 9.66 14.59 8.92
N LEU A 183 8.56 14.03 8.40
CA LEU A 183 7.24 14.64 8.56
C LEU A 183 6.74 14.58 10.00
N ASP A 184 6.94 13.48 10.72
CA ASP A 184 6.56 13.39 12.14
C ASP A 184 7.37 14.36 12.99
N GLU A 185 8.68 14.48 12.75
CA GLU A 185 9.53 15.47 13.42
C GLU A 185 8.97 16.90 13.23
N HIS A 186 8.61 17.27 12.01
CA HIS A 186 8.01 18.57 11.74
C HIS A 186 6.61 18.72 12.38
N MET A 187 5.76 17.70 12.27
CA MET A 187 4.38 17.75 12.77
C MET A 187 4.30 17.84 14.29
N ARG A 188 5.30 17.32 15.03
CA ARG A 188 5.37 17.47 16.49
C ARG A 188 5.50 18.91 16.95
N HIS A 189 5.97 19.83 16.09
CA HIS A 189 5.99 21.26 16.40
C HIS A 189 4.60 21.91 16.30
N VAL A 190 3.68 21.31 15.54
CA VAL A 190 2.33 21.84 15.29
C VAL A 190 1.28 21.10 16.11
N ILE A 191 1.43 19.79 16.27
CA ILE A 191 0.48 18.89 16.92
C ILE A 191 1.09 18.38 18.23
N ARG A 192 0.52 18.81 19.36
CA ARG A 192 1.01 18.45 20.70
C ARG A 192 0.82 16.98 21.06
N ASN A 193 -0.23 16.33 20.55
CA ASN A 193 -0.48 14.91 20.81
C ASN A 193 0.44 14.06 19.92
N PRO A 194 1.37 13.26 20.49
CA PRO A 194 2.36 12.52 19.70
C PRO A 194 1.73 11.44 18.80
N GLN A 195 0.65 10.79 19.24
CA GLN A 195 -0.05 9.77 18.44
C GLN A 195 -0.76 10.42 17.25
N ALA A 196 -1.44 11.54 17.47
CA ALA A 196 -2.09 12.30 16.40
C ALA A 196 -1.07 12.86 15.40
N SER A 197 0.06 13.40 15.88
CA SER A 197 1.18 13.87 15.04
C SER A 197 1.63 12.76 14.10
N ARG A 198 1.91 11.58 14.66
CA ARG A 198 2.38 10.42 13.92
C ARG A 198 1.36 9.92 12.91
N MET A 199 0.09 9.85 13.27
CA MET A 199 -0.97 9.41 12.37
C MET A 199 -1.14 10.38 11.18
N VAL A 200 -1.10 11.69 11.44
CA VAL A 200 -1.17 12.72 10.40
C VAL A 200 0.06 12.69 9.50
N SER A 201 1.26 12.56 10.07
CA SER A 201 2.49 12.48 9.29
C SER A 201 2.53 11.23 8.41
N ASP A 202 2.13 10.06 8.93
CA ASP A 202 2.00 8.82 8.15
C ASP A 202 1.03 8.97 6.99
N PHE A 203 -0.12 9.62 7.23
CA PHE A 203 -1.12 9.85 6.20
C PHE A 203 -0.62 10.79 5.10
N ILE A 204 0.03 11.91 5.47
CA ILE A 204 0.63 12.86 4.53
C ILE A 204 1.76 12.19 3.73
N ALA A 205 2.66 11.47 4.41
CA ALA A 205 3.76 10.73 3.80
C ALA A 205 3.25 9.71 2.77
N SER A 206 2.18 9.00 3.13
CA SER A 206 1.51 8.03 2.26
C SER A 206 0.79 8.71 1.08
N CYS A 207 0.22 9.90 1.27
CA CYS A 207 -0.32 10.71 0.19
C CYS A 207 0.79 11.16 -0.79
N MET A 208 1.94 11.62 -0.29
CA MET A 208 3.08 12.02 -1.14
C MET A 208 3.59 10.84 -1.97
N SER A 209 3.77 9.69 -1.33
CA SER A 209 4.11 8.44 -2.02
C SER A 209 3.01 7.99 -2.99
N GLY A 210 1.74 8.18 -2.64
CA GLY A 210 0.59 7.98 -3.50
C GLY A 210 0.70 8.80 -4.79
N ALA A 211 0.94 10.11 -4.67
CA ALA A 211 1.11 11.01 -5.80
C ALA A 211 2.28 10.58 -6.71
N LEU A 212 3.45 10.27 -6.14
CA LEU A 212 4.62 9.81 -6.88
C LEU A 212 4.39 8.46 -7.59
N SER A 213 3.65 7.54 -6.96
CA SER A 213 3.35 6.22 -7.52
C SER A 213 2.17 6.20 -8.51
N MET A 214 1.40 7.29 -8.60
CA MET A 214 0.20 7.40 -9.43
C MET A 214 0.42 7.06 -10.91
N PRO A 215 1.40 7.65 -11.64
CA PRO A 215 1.56 7.37 -13.07
C PRO A 215 1.85 5.89 -13.33
N PHE A 216 2.66 5.25 -12.48
CA PHE A 216 2.99 3.83 -12.57
C PHE A 216 1.78 2.95 -12.24
N ASN A 217 0.97 3.34 -11.26
CA ASN A 217 -0.29 2.66 -10.96
C ASN A 217 -1.26 2.68 -12.15
N GLN A 218 -1.39 3.84 -12.79
CA GLN A 218 -2.30 4.03 -13.91
C GLN A 218 -1.80 3.32 -15.17
N LEU A 219 -0.49 3.35 -15.43
CA LEU A 219 0.12 2.54 -16.49
C LEU A 219 -0.05 1.03 -16.25
N TYR A 220 0.14 0.56 -15.02
CA TYR A 220 -0.11 -0.83 -14.67
C TYR A 220 -1.56 -1.22 -14.98
N ASN A 221 -2.52 -0.43 -14.47
CA ASN A 221 -3.95 -0.66 -14.73
C ASN A 221 -4.23 -0.67 -16.24
N PHE A 222 -3.73 0.31 -16.99
CA PHE A 222 -3.86 0.36 -18.44
C PHE A 222 -3.33 -0.92 -19.12
N PHE A 223 -2.12 -1.36 -18.77
CA PHE A 223 -1.52 -2.55 -19.36
C PHE A 223 -2.30 -3.84 -19.10
N VAL A 224 -2.87 -3.99 -17.91
CA VAL A 224 -3.62 -5.19 -17.56
C VAL A 224 -5.06 -5.15 -18.06
N THR A 225 -5.66 -3.97 -18.25
CA THR A 225 -7.06 -3.85 -18.68
C THR A 225 -7.26 -3.56 -20.18
N SER A 226 -6.24 -3.07 -20.91
CA SER A 226 -6.34 -2.81 -22.35
C SER A 226 -6.02 -4.05 -23.19
N LYS A 227 -6.92 -4.43 -24.11
CA LYS A 227 -6.68 -5.53 -25.08
C LYS A 227 -5.47 -5.22 -25.97
N GLU A 228 -5.42 -4.01 -26.52
CA GLU A 228 -4.34 -3.52 -27.38
C GLU A 228 -2.97 -3.63 -26.68
N ALA A 229 -2.89 -3.20 -25.43
CA ALA A 229 -1.63 -3.19 -24.70
C ALA A 229 -1.13 -4.60 -24.34
N ARG A 230 -2.06 -5.56 -24.15
CA ARG A 230 -1.73 -6.98 -23.90
C ARG A 230 -1.18 -7.66 -25.15
N GLU A 231 -1.78 -7.40 -26.30
CA GLU A 231 -1.41 -7.98 -27.61
C GLU A 231 -0.13 -7.36 -28.20
N SER A 232 0.20 -6.15 -27.76
CA SER A 232 1.40 -5.42 -28.22
C SER A 232 2.72 -6.04 -27.76
N THR A 233 3.74 -5.95 -28.63
CA THR A 233 5.14 -6.26 -28.33
C THR A 233 5.73 -5.32 -27.28
N ARG A 234 6.91 -5.66 -26.72
CA ARG A 234 7.57 -4.82 -25.69
C ARG A 234 7.85 -3.40 -26.15
N LEU A 235 8.29 -3.21 -27.40
CA LEU A 235 8.57 -1.87 -27.95
C LEU A 235 7.29 -1.08 -28.19
N GLN A 236 6.25 -1.72 -28.75
CA GLN A 236 4.94 -1.09 -28.94
C GLN A 236 4.33 -0.64 -27.60
N ARG A 237 4.51 -1.41 -26.52
CA ARG A 237 4.06 -1.04 -25.18
C ARG A 237 4.68 0.25 -24.66
N VAL A 238 5.92 0.56 -25.00
CA VAL A 238 6.55 1.83 -24.62
C VAL A 238 5.86 2.99 -25.32
N SER A 239 5.60 2.86 -26.63
CA SER A 239 4.84 3.85 -27.40
C SER A 239 3.42 4.03 -26.84
N LEU A 240 2.70 2.94 -26.56
CA LEU A 240 1.37 2.97 -25.96
C LEU A 240 1.37 3.61 -24.56
N ALA A 241 2.38 3.33 -23.73
CA ALA A 241 2.50 3.96 -22.42
C ALA A 241 2.68 5.48 -22.52
N THR A 242 3.56 5.93 -23.41
CA THR A 242 3.79 7.36 -23.65
C THR A 242 2.53 8.04 -24.17
N ASN A 243 1.85 7.43 -25.14
CA ASN A 243 0.60 7.95 -25.69
C ASN A 243 -0.52 7.96 -24.65
N PHE A 244 -0.62 6.91 -23.83
CA PHE A 244 -1.57 6.83 -22.73
C PHE A 244 -1.34 7.97 -21.73
N LEU A 245 -0.12 8.12 -21.20
CA LEU A 245 0.21 9.17 -20.25
C LEU A 245 -0.02 10.56 -20.83
N ARG A 246 0.39 10.77 -22.09
CA ARG A 246 0.22 12.07 -22.76
C ARG A 246 -1.24 12.43 -22.90
N ALA A 247 -2.06 11.51 -23.40
CA ALA A 247 -3.48 11.75 -23.62
C ALA A 247 -4.30 11.77 -22.31
N GLN A 248 -3.82 11.13 -21.24
CA GLN A 248 -4.48 11.14 -19.94
C GLN A 248 -4.22 12.45 -19.17
N TYR A 249 -2.96 12.91 -19.16
CA TYR A 249 -2.51 13.95 -18.23
C TYR A 249 -2.15 15.28 -18.86
N PHE A 250 -2.12 15.38 -20.19
CA PHE A 250 -1.84 16.63 -20.87
C PHE A 250 -2.95 16.99 -21.85
N THR A 251 -3.33 18.26 -21.85
CA THR A 251 -4.24 18.86 -22.83
C THR A 251 -3.48 19.93 -23.62
N VAL A 252 -3.74 20.01 -24.92
CA VAL A 252 -3.18 21.05 -25.79
C VAL A 252 -4.24 22.15 -25.93
N THR A 253 -3.87 23.37 -25.58
CA THR A 253 -4.74 24.55 -25.75
C THR A 253 -4.79 24.99 -27.21
N GLU A 254 -5.72 25.86 -27.57
CA GLU A 254 -5.84 26.43 -28.92
C GLU A 254 -4.55 27.13 -29.39
N SER A 255 -3.77 27.70 -28.46
CA SER A 255 -2.46 28.31 -28.75
C SER A 255 -1.30 27.31 -28.88
N GLY A 256 -1.58 26.01 -28.78
CA GLY A 256 -0.57 24.95 -28.80
C GLY A 256 0.14 24.71 -27.45
N ALA A 257 -0.15 25.51 -26.40
CA ALA A 257 0.47 25.31 -25.10
C ALA A 257 -0.04 24.02 -24.43
N ILE A 258 0.89 23.26 -23.83
CA ILE A 258 0.60 22.02 -23.09
C ILE A 258 0.26 22.38 -21.64
N ARG A 259 -0.88 21.89 -21.16
CA ARG A 259 -1.34 22.09 -19.77
C ARG A 259 -1.64 20.75 -19.08
N PRO A 260 -1.41 20.63 -17.76
CA PRO A 260 -1.87 19.48 -17.00
C PRO A 260 -3.39 19.34 -17.07
N SER A 261 -3.86 18.13 -17.35
CA SER A 261 -5.28 17.79 -17.38
C SER A 261 -5.85 17.74 -15.97
N ARG A 262 -7.13 18.12 -15.80
CA ARG A 262 -7.87 17.91 -14.54
C ARG A 262 -7.92 16.43 -14.13
N ILE A 263 -7.76 15.53 -15.10
CA ILE A 263 -7.68 14.09 -14.87
C ILE A 263 -6.45 13.69 -14.05
N MET A 264 -5.32 14.42 -14.21
CA MET A 264 -4.14 14.20 -13.38
C MET A 264 -4.44 14.42 -11.89
N LEU A 265 -5.16 15.51 -11.56
CA LEU A 265 -5.55 15.82 -10.20
C LEU A 265 -6.55 14.80 -9.65
N ARG A 266 -7.51 14.35 -10.46
CA ARG A 266 -8.45 13.27 -10.12
C ARG A 266 -7.71 11.99 -9.76
N ASP A 267 -6.84 11.51 -10.65
CA ASP A 267 -6.15 10.22 -10.50
C ASP A 267 -5.13 10.28 -9.36
N MET A 268 -4.47 11.42 -9.17
CA MET A 268 -3.62 11.69 -8.00
C MET A 268 -4.44 11.65 -6.71
N GLY A 269 -5.56 12.37 -6.63
CA GLY A 269 -6.43 12.39 -5.45
C GLY A 269 -6.94 10.99 -5.08
N MET A 270 -7.42 10.22 -6.07
CA MET A 270 -7.86 8.83 -5.86
C MET A 270 -6.72 7.95 -5.35
N ARG A 271 -5.50 8.15 -5.86
CA ARG A 271 -4.33 7.36 -5.46
C ARG A 271 -3.85 7.72 -4.06
N CYS A 272 -3.81 9.00 -3.73
CA CYS A 272 -3.50 9.50 -2.40
C CYS A 272 -4.52 9.00 -1.38
N LEU A 273 -5.82 9.07 -1.69
CA LEU A 273 -6.87 8.57 -0.81
C LEU A 273 -6.71 7.07 -0.56
N TYR A 274 -6.51 6.26 -1.61
CA TYR A 274 -6.29 4.82 -1.43
C TYR A 274 -5.01 4.51 -0.63
N ALA A 275 -3.87 5.06 -1.02
CA ALA A 275 -2.58 4.76 -0.38
C ALA A 275 -2.53 5.30 1.05
N GLY A 276 -2.98 6.54 1.27
CA GLY A 276 -3.06 7.19 2.57
C GLY A 276 -3.93 6.40 3.54
N THR A 277 -5.15 6.04 3.14
CA THR A 277 -6.05 5.26 4.00
C THR A 277 -5.52 3.84 4.24
N LEU A 278 -4.95 3.18 3.22
CA LEU A 278 -4.41 1.83 3.35
C LEU A 278 -3.27 1.76 4.37
N PHE A 279 -2.25 2.60 4.21
CA PHE A 279 -1.10 2.57 5.11
C PHE A 279 -1.43 3.09 6.49
N CYS A 280 -2.31 4.10 6.60
CA CYS A 280 -2.74 4.63 7.89
C CYS A 280 -3.51 3.57 8.71
N ILE A 281 -4.52 2.91 8.12
CA ILE A 281 -5.28 1.86 8.83
C ILE A 281 -4.36 0.69 9.20
N TYR A 282 -3.50 0.24 8.29
CA TYR A 282 -2.56 -0.85 8.57
C TYR A 282 -1.60 -0.49 9.71
N ALA A 283 -1.01 0.71 9.68
CA ALA A 283 -0.10 1.18 10.73
C ALA A 283 -0.82 1.28 12.10
N THR A 284 -2.10 1.67 12.12
CA THR A 284 -2.91 1.64 13.35
C THR A 284 -3.09 0.22 13.86
N ILE A 285 -3.48 -0.73 13.01
CA ILE A 285 -3.64 -2.15 13.39
C ILE A 285 -2.33 -2.72 13.94
N GLU A 286 -1.21 -2.48 13.24
CA GLU A 286 0.10 -2.96 13.63
C GLU A 286 0.50 -2.43 15.02
N ARG A 287 0.36 -1.12 15.25
CA ARG A 287 0.70 -0.50 16.54
C ARG A 287 -0.19 -1.01 17.67
N THR A 288 -1.50 -1.06 17.46
CA THR A 288 -2.43 -1.56 18.47
C THR A 288 -2.11 -3.01 18.83
N LEU A 289 -1.79 -3.85 17.85
CA LEU A 289 -1.37 -5.23 18.10
C LEU A 289 -0.08 -5.27 18.92
N VAL A 290 0.97 -4.57 18.50
CA VAL A 290 2.27 -4.55 19.21
C VAL A 290 2.12 -4.05 20.65
N GLU A 291 1.35 -2.99 20.87
CA GLU A 291 1.15 -2.39 22.20
C GLU A 291 0.36 -3.31 23.13
N ASN A 292 -0.61 -4.07 22.63
CA ASN A 292 -1.52 -4.89 23.45
C ASN A 292 -1.18 -6.40 23.44
N TRP A 293 -0.21 -6.83 22.61
CA TRP A 293 0.12 -8.24 22.42
C TRP A 293 0.48 -8.98 23.72
N PRO A 294 1.29 -8.42 24.65
CA PRO A 294 1.62 -9.13 25.88
C PRO A 294 0.39 -9.48 26.72
N ALA A 295 -0.58 -8.56 26.83
CA ALA A 295 -1.81 -8.79 27.57
C ALA A 295 -2.72 -9.81 26.87
N TRP A 296 -2.79 -9.76 25.54
CA TRP A 296 -3.62 -10.69 24.76
C TRP A 296 -3.03 -12.11 24.74
N SER A 297 -1.72 -12.24 24.63
CA SER A 297 -1.06 -13.54 24.64
C SER A 297 -1.19 -14.22 26.01
N GLU A 298 -1.07 -13.47 27.10
CA GLU A 298 -1.34 -13.99 28.45
C GLU A 298 -2.80 -14.44 28.60
N ALA A 299 -3.77 -13.63 28.16
CA ALA A 299 -5.18 -13.99 28.19
C ALA A 299 -5.48 -15.26 27.35
N LEU A 300 -4.87 -15.41 26.17
CA LEU A 300 -5.03 -16.58 25.31
C LEU A 300 -4.41 -17.85 25.88
N MET A 301 -3.32 -17.74 26.65
CA MET A 301 -2.70 -18.90 27.33
C MET A 301 -3.52 -19.40 28.53
N ASN A 302 -4.44 -18.59 29.04
CA ASN A 302 -5.29 -18.92 30.19
C ASN A 302 -6.65 -19.54 29.80
N ILE A 303 -6.93 -19.73 28.50
CA ILE A 303 -8.13 -20.41 27.98
C ILE A 303 -7.79 -21.85 27.62
#